data_AF-A0A8H4UWA5-F1
#
_entry.id   AF-A0A8H4UWA5-F1
#
_cell.length_a   1.000
_cell.length_b   1.000
_cell.length_c   1.000
_cell.angle_alpha   90.00
_cell.angle_beta   90.00
_cell.angle_gamma   90.00
#
_symmetry.space_group_name_H-M   'P 1'
#
loop_
_entity.id
_entity.type
_entity.pdbx_description
1 polymer ?
#
loop_
_entity_poly.entity_id
_entity_poly.type
_entity_poly.pdbx_seq_one_letter_code
_entity_poly.pdbx_strand_id
1 'polypeptide(L)'
;MDKEIEAISQARLTFQDSTDMMTYYAGNIESGRQAQILQDDTFDLIIMIDDLNTADEIDHLLKCLHDRGSLILKRSKQQFPDFDSIEHIRALSDVSILNWFSDENYYAARKIHQTPVAKGDTIFIIKPQESLTELVELSHQLSTRLTSQGFQVEAVQWASENASNLHGKSLIFLLELDTPFLSDLSEEDYSLLKKIALNSSRLLWVSRGTDPAMQTTIGYLRVLQNENASDDNQQGGSTESVTLRDLGDSALILHHNSNKQTKSFWLTVEESQQSDLAEDEVEVQVKAIGIK
;
A
#
# COMPACT_ATOMS: atom_id res chain seq x y z
N MET A 1 31.54 -17.66 -8.94
CA MET A 1 31.10 -18.76 -9.82
C MET A 1 30.87 -20.05 -9.04
N ASP A 2 31.90 -20.76 -8.53
CA ASP A 2 31.67 -22.06 -7.86
C ASP A 2 30.71 -21.99 -6.65
N LYS A 3 30.84 -20.96 -5.80
CA LYS A 3 29.93 -20.73 -4.67
C LYS A 3 28.48 -20.44 -5.07
N GLU A 4 28.27 -19.74 -6.20
CA GLU A 4 26.93 -19.39 -6.67
C GLU A 4 26.21 -20.63 -7.24
N ILE A 5 26.94 -21.48 -7.96
CA ILE A 5 26.43 -22.74 -8.49
C ILE A 5 26.08 -23.69 -7.33
N GLU A 6 26.93 -23.74 -6.30
CA GLU A 6 26.68 -24.51 -5.08
C GLU A 6 25.42 -24.00 -4.36
N ALA A 7 25.28 -22.68 -4.17
CA ALA A 7 24.12 -22.08 -3.53
C ALA A 7 22.82 -22.39 -4.27
N ILE A 8 22.80 -22.27 -5.60
CA ILE A 8 21.64 -22.65 -6.42
C ILE A 8 21.34 -24.14 -6.33
N SER A 9 22.36 -24.99 -6.32
CA SER A 9 22.17 -26.44 -6.18
C SER A 9 21.56 -26.80 -4.83
N GLN A 10 22.02 -26.16 -3.75
CA GLN A 10 21.44 -26.31 -2.43
C GLN A 10 19.99 -25.82 -2.39
N ALA A 11 19.71 -24.62 -2.92
CA ALA A 11 18.36 -24.08 -2.96
C ALA A 11 17.39 -25.01 -3.73
N ARG A 12 17.82 -25.60 -4.85
CA ARG A 12 17.01 -26.59 -5.59
C ARG A 12 16.72 -27.85 -4.79
N LEU A 13 17.66 -28.30 -3.97
CA LEU A 13 17.44 -29.45 -3.09
C LEU A 13 16.48 -29.08 -1.95
N THR A 14 16.67 -27.92 -1.33
CA THR A 14 15.82 -27.41 -0.25
C THR A 14 14.37 -27.21 -0.70
N PHE A 15 14.17 -26.65 -1.90
CA PHE A 15 12.85 -26.33 -2.46
C PHE A 15 12.44 -27.30 -3.57
N GLN A 16 12.85 -28.57 -3.48
CA GLN A 16 12.57 -29.57 -4.52
C GLN A 16 11.07 -29.71 -4.84
N ASP A 17 10.21 -29.55 -3.84
CA ASP A 17 8.74 -29.68 -3.94
C ASP A 17 8.06 -28.46 -4.57
N SER A 18 8.82 -27.39 -4.87
CA SER A 18 8.33 -26.15 -5.51
C SER A 18 9.12 -25.79 -6.76
N THR A 19 9.83 -26.77 -7.34
CA THR A 19 10.72 -26.55 -8.50
C THR A 19 9.98 -26.13 -9.76
N ASP A 20 8.71 -26.48 -9.90
CA ASP A 20 7.83 -26.04 -10.99
C ASP A 20 7.39 -24.58 -10.85
N MET A 21 7.39 -24.04 -9.63
CA MET A 21 7.05 -22.64 -9.34
C MET A 21 8.29 -21.72 -9.25
N MET A 22 9.49 -22.28 -9.15
CA MET A 22 10.72 -21.53 -8.91
C MET A 22 11.66 -21.52 -10.11
N THR A 23 12.14 -20.33 -10.50
CA THR A 23 13.25 -20.19 -11.44
C THR A 23 14.46 -19.62 -10.73
N TYR A 24 15.62 -20.25 -10.90
CA TYR A 24 16.86 -19.90 -10.21
C TYR A 24 17.78 -19.12 -11.13
N TYR A 25 18.32 -18.02 -10.63
CA TYR A 25 19.24 -17.15 -11.36
C TYR A 25 20.50 -16.91 -10.52
N ALA A 26 21.65 -16.92 -11.18
CA ALA A 26 22.91 -16.43 -10.62
C ALA A 26 23.24 -15.09 -11.27
N GLY A 27 23.57 -14.07 -10.49
CA GLY A 27 23.97 -12.77 -11.02
C GLY A 27 24.31 -11.76 -9.93
N ASN A 28 25.08 -10.75 -10.30
CA ASN A 28 25.34 -9.58 -9.46
C ASN A 28 24.33 -8.46 -9.78
N ILE A 29 23.53 -8.07 -8.79
CA ILE A 29 22.54 -6.98 -8.83
C ILE A 29 23.21 -5.66 -9.22
N GLU A 30 24.37 -5.32 -8.64
CA GLU A 30 25.09 -4.06 -8.88
C GLU A 30 25.46 -3.88 -10.35
N SER A 31 25.78 -4.97 -11.02
CA SER A 31 26.37 -4.88 -12.36
C SER A 31 25.35 -4.49 -13.43
N GLY A 32 24.06 -4.77 -13.21
CA GLY A 32 22.97 -4.69 -14.22
C GLY A 32 23.25 -5.46 -15.54
N ARG A 33 24.47 -5.99 -15.72
CA ARG A 33 25.06 -6.42 -17.00
C ARG A 33 25.15 -7.94 -17.11
N GLN A 34 25.14 -8.67 -15.99
CA GLN A 34 24.95 -10.12 -15.99
C GLN A 34 23.50 -10.54 -15.72
N ALA A 35 22.65 -9.59 -15.33
CA ALA A 35 21.23 -9.77 -15.11
C ALA A 35 20.40 -9.56 -16.39
N GLN A 36 20.81 -10.13 -17.54
CA GLN A 36 19.95 -10.15 -18.75
C GLN A 36 18.56 -10.76 -18.50
N ILE A 37 18.35 -11.34 -17.32
CA ILE A 37 17.15 -12.03 -16.90
C ILE A 37 16.27 -11.18 -15.96
N LEU A 38 16.83 -10.20 -15.25
CA LEU A 38 16.04 -9.25 -14.45
C LEU A 38 15.59 -8.13 -15.37
N GLN A 39 14.50 -8.38 -16.08
CA GLN A 39 13.86 -7.40 -16.95
C GLN A 39 13.15 -6.35 -16.09
N ASP A 40 13.13 -5.11 -16.56
CA ASP A 40 12.32 -4.05 -15.97
C ASP A 40 10.84 -4.46 -16.02
N ASP A 41 10.04 -4.04 -15.03
CA ASP A 41 8.59 -4.24 -15.00
C ASP A 41 8.22 -5.72 -15.24
N THR A 42 8.72 -6.62 -14.39
CA THR A 42 8.56 -8.08 -14.56
C THR A 42 8.14 -8.82 -13.29
N PHE A 43 8.36 -8.24 -12.11
CA PHE A 43 8.11 -8.91 -10.83
C PHE A 43 7.05 -8.19 -10.01
N ASP A 44 6.10 -8.92 -9.44
CA ASP A 44 5.10 -8.37 -8.53
C ASP A 44 5.66 -8.18 -7.12
N LEU A 45 6.61 -9.03 -6.72
CA LEU A 45 7.26 -8.99 -5.42
C LEU A 45 8.74 -9.32 -5.54
N ILE A 46 9.59 -8.52 -4.89
CA ILE A 46 11.00 -8.83 -4.66
C ILE A 46 11.24 -8.88 -3.16
N ILE A 47 11.88 -9.94 -2.67
CA ILE A 47 12.26 -10.11 -1.27
C ILE A 47 13.78 -10.12 -1.20
N MET A 48 14.36 -9.19 -0.46
CA MET A 48 15.79 -9.14 -0.15
C MET A 48 16.01 -9.55 1.31
N ILE A 49 16.88 -10.53 1.50
CA ILE A 49 17.19 -11.08 2.83
C ILE A 49 18.47 -10.44 3.39
N ASP A 50 19.28 -9.82 2.54
CA ASP A 50 20.49 -9.09 2.93
C ASP A 50 20.32 -7.59 2.65
N ASP A 51 21.04 -6.76 3.42
CA ASP A 51 21.07 -5.32 3.19
C ASP A 51 21.69 -5.01 1.82
N LEU A 52 21.09 -4.01 1.19
CA LEU A 52 21.61 -3.40 -0.03
C LEU A 52 22.67 -2.38 0.36
N ASN A 53 23.81 -2.44 -0.32
CA ASN A 53 24.97 -1.64 0.06
C ASN A 53 24.98 -0.30 -0.68
N THR A 54 24.14 -0.16 -1.71
CA THR A 54 24.13 1.00 -2.60
C THR A 54 22.72 1.42 -3.01
N ALA A 55 22.56 2.71 -3.31
CA ALA A 55 21.35 3.27 -3.91
C ALA A 55 21.03 2.63 -5.28
N ASP A 56 22.05 2.36 -6.08
CA ASP A 56 21.91 1.81 -7.43
C ASP A 56 21.26 0.42 -7.41
N GLU A 57 21.55 -0.41 -6.41
CA GLU A 57 20.89 -1.71 -6.24
C GLU A 57 19.40 -1.55 -5.94
N ILE A 58 19.03 -0.66 -5.01
CA ILE A 58 17.62 -0.39 -4.68
C ILE A 58 16.88 0.12 -5.92
N ASP A 59 17.45 1.12 -6.61
CA ASP A 59 16.86 1.72 -7.79
C ASP A 59 16.69 0.70 -8.92
N HIS A 60 17.63 -0.23 -9.09
CA HIS A 60 17.52 -1.30 -10.06
C HIS A 60 16.39 -2.28 -9.71
N LEU A 61 16.30 -2.73 -8.47
CA LEU A 61 15.23 -3.66 -8.04
C LEU A 61 13.84 -3.03 -8.19
N LEU A 62 13.70 -1.74 -7.87
CA LEU A 62 12.45 -1.01 -8.06
C LEU A 62 12.05 -0.89 -9.54
N LYS A 63 13.01 -0.82 -10.47
CA LYS A 63 12.73 -0.88 -11.91
C LYS A 63 12.25 -2.26 -12.35
N CYS A 64 12.79 -3.32 -11.77
CA CYS A 64 12.36 -4.70 -12.03
C CYS A 64 10.93 -4.98 -11.53
N LEU A 65 10.45 -4.23 -10.55
CA LEU A 65 9.07 -4.36 -10.07
C LEU A 65 8.07 -3.83 -11.08
N HIS A 66 6.98 -4.58 -11.23
CA HIS A 66 5.78 -4.13 -11.91
C HIS A 66 5.20 -2.88 -11.25
N ASP A 67 4.36 -2.16 -11.98
CA ASP A 67 3.51 -1.13 -11.38
C ASP A 67 2.70 -1.70 -10.21
N ARG A 68 2.81 -1.07 -9.02
CA ARG A 68 2.28 -1.57 -7.74
C ARG A 68 3.00 -2.79 -7.15
N GLY A 69 4.08 -3.24 -7.77
CA GLY A 69 4.97 -4.26 -7.25
C GLY A 69 5.59 -3.84 -5.92
N SER A 70 5.93 -4.82 -5.09
CA SER A 70 6.41 -4.59 -3.73
C SER A 70 7.84 -5.12 -3.55
N LEU A 71 8.65 -4.40 -2.78
CA LEU A 71 9.99 -4.76 -2.38
C LEU A 71 9.97 -4.99 -0.86
N ILE A 72 10.27 -6.20 -0.40
CA ILE A 72 10.47 -6.49 1.02
C ILE A 72 11.96 -6.50 1.26
N LEU A 73 12.42 -5.74 2.25
CA LEU A 73 13.81 -5.63 2.63
C LEU A 73 13.98 -6.04 4.08
N LYS A 74 14.94 -6.92 4.34
CA LYS A 74 15.43 -7.19 5.68
C LYS A 74 16.58 -6.24 6.00
N ARG A 75 16.43 -5.43 7.05
CA ARG A 75 17.49 -4.65 7.66
C ARG A 75 18.53 -5.60 8.25
N SER A 76 19.78 -5.49 7.81
CA SER A 76 20.89 -6.12 8.52
C SER A 76 21.22 -5.34 9.79
N LYS A 77 21.72 -6.05 10.80
CA LYS A 77 22.33 -5.41 11.98
C LYS A 77 23.62 -4.67 11.61
N GLN A 78 24.20 -5.01 10.46
CA GLN A 78 25.45 -4.43 9.98
C GLN A 78 25.17 -3.10 9.27
N GLN A 79 25.15 -2.01 10.04
CA GLN A 79 24.97 -0.67 9.48
C GLN A 79 26.17 -0.31 8.59
N PHE A 80 25.87 0.04 7.34
CA PHE A 80 26.83 0.72 6.48
C PHE A 80 26.87 2.20 6.89
N PRO A 81 28.03 2.73 7.31
CA PRO A 81 28.10 4.09 7.87
C PRO A 81 27.69 5.18 6.87
N ASP A 82 27.77 4.89 5.58
CA ASP A 82 27.57 5.87 4.50
C ASP A 82 26.24 5.68 3.74
N PHE A 83 25.43 4.66 4.08
CA PHE A 83 24.20 4.37 3.35
C PHE A 83 23.10 3.79 4.26
N ASP A 84 21.95 4.47 4.28
CA ASP A 84 20.73 3.97 4.90
C ASP A 84 19.68 3.71 3.80
N SER A 85 19.43 2.44 3.54
CA SER A 85 18.49 1.97 2.52
C SER A 85 17.06 2.48 2.74
N ILE A 86 16.64 2.65 4.00
CA ILE A 86 15.31 3.13 4.35
C ILE A 86 15.20 4.61 4.01
N GLU A 87 16.19 5.42 4.39
CA GLU A 87 16.21 6.85 4.05
C GLU A 87 16.29 7.06 2.54
N HIS A 88 17.05 6.23 1.82
CA HIS A 88 17.06 6.27 0.35
C HIS A 88 15.67 6.01 -0.23
N ILE A 89 14.99 4.95 0.20
CA ILE A 89 13.62 4.64 -0.26
C ILE A 89 12.64 5.75 0.11
N ARG A 90 12.75 6.34 1.31
CA ARG A 90 11.95 7.50 1.73
C ARG A 90 12.17 8.70 0.82
N ALA A 91 13.34 8.85 0.22
CA ALA A 91 13.61 9.96 -0.70
C ALA A 91 13.01 9.76 -2.10
N LEU A 92 12.60 8.53 -2.47
CA LEU A 92 12.04 8.19 -3.78
C LEU A 92 10.56 8.59 -3.90
N SER A 93 10.24 9.45 -4.86
CA SER A 93 8.88 9.99 -5.05
C SER A 93 7.84 8.99 -5.57
N ASP A 94 8.30 7.90 -6.16
CA ASP A 94 7.49 6.84 -6.77
C ASP A 94 7.43 5.58 -5.90
N VAL A 95 7.82 5.67 -4.64
CA VAL A 95 7.79 4.54 -3.71
C VAL A 95 7.09 4.94 -2.42
N SER A 96 6.27 4.02 -1.90
CA SER A 96 5.65 4.12 -0.58
C SER A 96 6.27 3.10 0.35
N ILE A 97 6.62 3.50 1.56
CA ILE A 97 6.96 2.54 2.61
C ILE A 97 5.67 2.10 3.29
N LEU A 98 5.40 0.80 3.20
CA LEU A 98 4.35 0.12 3.94
C LEU A 98 4.96 -0.35 5.27
N ASN A 99 4.70 0.40 6.33
CA ASN A 99 5.13 0.03 7.68
C ASN A 99 4.20 -1.11 8.16
N TRP A 100 4.57 -2.36 7.90
CA TRP A 100 3.67 -3.51 8.10
C TRP A 100 4.20 -4.57 9.08
N PHE A 101 5.50 -4.60 9.37
CA PHE A 101 6.05 -5.69 10.16
C PHE A 101 6.27 -5.27 11.62
N SER A 102 5.80 -6.11 12.54
CA SER A 102 6.09 -6.01 13.97
C SER A 102 7.56 -6.29 14.30
N ASP A 103 8.28 -6.91 13.35
CA ASP A 103 9.72 -7.13 13.44
C ASP A 103 10.44 -5.90 12.88
N GLU A 104 11.19 -5.20 13.74
CA GLU A 104 11.94 -3.98 13.44
C GLU A 104 12.94 -4.13 12.28
N ASN A 105 13.19 -5.36 11.84
CA ASN A 105 14.14 -5.69 10.81
C ASN A 105 13.52 -5.88 9.42
N TYR A 106 12.21 -5.77 9.21
CA TYR A 106 11.64 -5.87 7.87
C TYR A 106 10.83 -4.65 7.50
N TYR A 107 10.98 -4.18 6.27
CA TYR A 107 10.19 -3.11 5.71
C TYR A 107 9.71 -3.49 4.31
N ALA A 108 8.45 -3.20 4.04
CA ALA A 108 7.90 -3.31 2.71
C ALA A 108 7.90 -1.92 2.06
N ALA A 109 8.42 -1.84 0.86
CA ALA A 109 8.29 -0.71 -0.03
C ALA A 109 7.39 -1.12 -1.20
N ARG A 110 6.58 -0.23 -1.73
CA ARG A 110 5.73 -0.49 -2.88
C ARG A 110 5.96 0.58 -3.93
N LYS A 111 6.23 0.14 -5.16
CA LYS A 111 6.27 1.03 -6.32
C LYS A 111 4.89 1.61 -6.53
N ILE A 112 4.77 2.91 -6.50
CA ILE A 112 3.52 3.62 -6.71
C ILE A 112 3.42 3.86 -8.20
N HIS A 113 2.37 3.35 -8.82
CA HIS A 113 2.02 3.82 -10.16
C HIS A 113 1.65 5.30 -10.04
N GLN A 114 2.55 6.16 -10.50
CA GLN A 114 2.31 7.60 -10.54
C GLN A 114 1.31 7.88 -11.67
N THR A 115 0.01 7.67 -11.40
CA THR A 115 -0.99 8.35 -12.22
C THR A 115 -0.82 9.83 -11.91
N PRO A 116 -0.45 10.68 -12.87
CA PRO A 116 -0.41 12.11 -12.62
C PRO A 116 -1.81 12.52 -12.19
N VAL A 117 -1.98 12.80 -10.90
CA VAL A 117 -3.25 13.34 -10.41
C VAL A 117 -3.44 14.64 -11.17
N ALA A 118 -4.51 14.72 -11.95
CA ALA A 118 -4.81 15.94 -12.67
C ALA A 118 -4.95 17.05 -11.63
N LYS A 119 -4.03 18.03 -11.68
CA LYS A 119 -4.10 19.21 -10.80
C LYS A 119 -5.46 19.87 -11.03
N GLY A 120 -6.34 19.78 -10.04
CA GLY A 120 -7.72 20.27 -10.13
C GLY A 120 -8.79 19.26 -9.71
N ASP A 121 -8.44 17.98 -9.52
CA ASP A 121 -9.40 17.00 -9.03
C ASP A 121 -9.78 17.30 -7.56
N THR A 122 -11.09 17.39 -7.33
CA THR A 122 -11.67 17.57 -5.99
C THR A 122 -11.87 16.20 -5.32
N ILE A 123 -11.32 16.06 -4.12
CA ILE A 123 -11.55 14.92 -3.23
C ILE A 123 -12.73 15.24 -2.32
N PHE A 124 -13.73 14.37 -2.27
CA PHE A 124 -14.89 14.53 -1.40
C PHE A 124 -14.75 13.65 -0.16
N ILE A 125 -14.78 14.25 1.03
CA ILE A 125 -14.83 13.55 2.31
C ILE A 125 -16.29 13.46 2.73
N ILE A 126 -16.82 12.24 2.77
CA ILE A 126 -18.22 11.97 3.09
C ILE A 126 -18.35 11.60 4.56
N LYS A 127 -19.24 12.31 5.26
CA LYS A 127 -19.51 12.16 6.70
C LYS A 127 -20.94 11.71 6.96
N PRO A 128 -21.23 11.05 8.08
CA PRO A 128 -22.61 10.82 8.51
C PRO A 128 -23.35 12.15 8.75
N GLN A 129 -24.69 12.13 8.68
CA GLN A 129 -25.53 13.31 8.94
C GLN A 129 -25.30 13.87 10.34
N GLU A 130 -25.32 12.97 11.32
CA GLU A 130 -24.97 13.25 12.70
C GLU A 130 -23.49 12.89 12.88
N SER A 131 -22.65 13.89 13.11
CA SER A 131 -21.20 13.72 13.26
C SER A 131 -20.79 14.06 14.69
N LEU A 132 -20.07 13.14 15.34
CA LEU A 132 -19.39 13.42 16.60
C LEU A 132 -18.28 14.47 16.41
N THR A 133 -17.94 15.19 17.48
CA THR A 133 -16.84 16.17 17.50
C THR A 133 -15.52 15.57 16.99
N GLU A 134 -15.22 14.32 17.37
CA GLU A 134 -14.02 13.60 16.91
C GLU A 134 -13.98 13.43 15.38
N LEU A 135 -15.11 13.08 14.77
CA LEU A 135 -15.20 12.88 13.32
C LEU A 135 -15.05 14.20 12.57
N VAL A 136 -15.62 15.28 13.12
CA VAL A 136 -15.44 16.64 12.58
C VAL A 136 -13.97 17.03 12.59
N GLU A 137 -13.28 16.81 13.71
CA GLU A 137 -11.86 17.09 13.85
C GLU A 137 -11.01 16.24 12.89
N LEU A 138 -11.25 14.93 12.83
CA LEU A 138 -10.55 14.03 11.91
C LEU A 138 -10.72 14.47 10.45
N SER A 139 -11.95 14.80 10.04
CA SER A 139 -12.20 15.28 8.68
C SER A 139 -11.49 16.62 8.41
N HIS A 140 -11.46 17.53 9.38
CA HIS A 140 -10.74 18.80 9.25
C HIS A 140 -9.23 18.57 9.09
N GLN A 141 -8.64 17.67 9.89
CA GLN A 141 -7.24 17.29 9.79
C GLN A 141 -6.92 16.66 8.43
N LEU A 142 -7.77 15.73 7.96
CA LEU A 142 -7.64 15.10 6.66
C LEU A 142 -7.72 16.13 5.53
N SER A 143 -8.70 17.05 5.59
CA SER A 143 -8.86 18.13 4.62
C SER A 143 -7.65 19.05 4.58
N THR A 144 -7.14 19.45 5.75
CA THR A 144 -5.95 20.31 5.87
C THR A 144 -4.73 19.66 5.24
N ARG A 145 -4.50 18.37 5.52
CA ARG A 145 -3.36 17.63 4.98
C ARG A 145 -3.46 17.42 3.48
N LEU A 146 -4.63 17.01 2.96
CA LEU A 146 -4.82 16.88 1.51
C LEU A 146 -4.70 18.25 0.80
N THR A 147 -5.16 19.34 1.43
CA THR A 147 -5.03 20.69 0.87
C THR A 147 -3.59 21.19 0.90
N SER A 148 -2.80 20.89 1.94
CA SER A 148 -1.36 21.21 1.96
C SER A 148 -0.59 20.43 0.88
N GLN A 149 -1.12 19.26 0.52
CA GLN A 149 -0.73 18.49 -0.66
C GLN A 149 -1.37 19.02 -1.96
N GLY A 150 -1.98 20.20 -1.98
CA GLY A 150 -2.47 20.87 -3.19
C GLY A 150 -3.65 20.18 -3.88
N PHE A 151 -4.34 19.26 -3.21
CA PHE A 151 -5.65 18.77 -3.64
C PHE A 151 -6.73 19.80 -3.30
N GLN A 152 -7.81 19.83 -4.09
CA GLN A 152 -9.04 20.49 -3.65
C GLN A 152 -9.83 19.48 -2.81
N VAL A 153 -10.34 19.90 -1.66
CA VAL A 153 -11.06 19.00 -0.75
C VAL A 153 -12.37 19.61 -0.35
N GLU A 154 -13.45 18.83 -0.45
CA GLU A 154 -14.77 19.22 -0.01
C GLU A 154 -15.30 18.20 0.99
N ALA A 155 -15.75 18.67 2.15
CA ALA A 155 -16.39 17.85 3.15
C ALA A 155 -17.90 17.94 2.97
N VAL A 156 -18.57 16.80 2.72
CA VAL A 156 -20.01 16.73 2.51
C VAL A 156 -20.67 15.77 3.49
N GLN A 157 -21.91 16.07 3.86
CA GLN A 157 -22.75 15.16 4.62
C GLN A 157 -23.39 14.12 3.71
N TRP A 158 -23.64 12.94 4.25
CA TRP A 158 -24.40 11.88 3.59
C TRP A 158 -25.84 12.31 3.37
N ALA A 159 -26.19 12.61 2.13
CA ALA A 159 -27.55 12.98 1.72
C ALA A 159 -27.76 12.73 0.23
N SER A 160 -28.98 12.38 -0.17
CA SER A 160 -29.33 12.06 -1.56
C SER A 160 -29.16 13.25 -2.52
N GLU A 161 -29.31 14.47 -2.01
CA GLU A 161 -29.06 15.72 -2.76
C GLU A 161 -27.62 15.87 -3.26
N ASN A 162 -26.65 15.23 -2.60
CA ASN A 162 -25.24 15.32 -2.99
C ASN A 162 -24.85 14.31 -4.08
N ALA A 163 -25.69 13.32 -4.36
CA ALA A 163 -25.35 12.15 -5.19
C ALA A 163 -24.82 12.51 -6.59
N SER A 164 -25.42 13.51 -7.25
CA SER A 164 -25.02 13.93 -8.59
C SER A 164 -23.64 14.58 -8.63
N ASN A 165 -23.22 15.22 -7.54
CA ASN A 165 -21.95 15.94 -7.47
C ASN A 165 -20.76 14.98 -7.28
N LEU A 166 -21.04 13.75 -6.82
CA LEU A 166 -20.03 12.74 -6.48
C LEU A 166 -19.70 11.80 -7.66
N HIS A 167 -20.45 11.88 -8.75
CA HIS A 167 -20.21 11.05 -9.94
C HIS A 167 -18.83 11.33 -10.54
N GLY A 168 -18.05 10.27 -10.76
CA GLY A 168 -16.69 10.31 -11.31
C GLY A 168 -15.67 10.97 -10.39
N LYS A 169 -16.00 11.20 -9.11
CA LYS A 169 -15.11 11.86 -8.15
C LYS A 169 -14.28 10.88 -7.35
N SER A 170 -13.24 11.39 -6.69
CA SER A 170 -12.46 10.65 -5.70
C SER A 170 -13.08 10.86 -4.34
N LEU A 171 -13.45 9.78 -3.66
CA LEU A 171 -14.27 9.80 -2.46
C LEU A 171 -13.54 9.18 -1.28
N ILE A 172 -13.70 9.77 -0.09
CA ILE A 172 -13.25 9.21 1.18
C ILE A 172 -14.45 9.10 2.11
N PHE A 173 -14.86 7.89 2.46
CA PHE A 173 -16.00 7.65 3.34
C PHE A 173 -15.54 7.51 4.77
N LEU A 174 -16.11 8.32 5.65
CA LEU A 174 -15.93 8.29 7.10
C LEU A 174 -17.19 7.77 7.81
N LEU A 175 -18.04 7.03 7.09
CA LEU A 175 -19.36 6.59 7.55
C LEU A 175 -19.29 5.51 8.64
N GLU A 176 -18.19 4.75 8.69
CA GLU A 176 -18.03 3.56 9.55
C GLU A 176 -17.02 3.79 10.69
N LEU A 177 -16.85 5.04 11.13
CA LEU A 177 -15.90 5.42 12.19
C LEU A 177 -16.47 5.37 13.60
N ASP A 178 -17.79 5.43 13.72
CA ASP A 178 -18.49 5.56 15.00
C ASP A 178 -19.57 4.49 15.12
N THR A 179 -20.49 4.45 14.16
CA THR A 179 -21.56 3.44 14.09
C THR A 179 -21.40 2.57 12.85
N PRO A 180 -21.88 1.31 12.89
CA PRO A 180 -21.80 0.43 11.73
C PRO A 180 -22.84 0.83 10.68
N PHE A 181 -22.51 1.78 9.80
CA PHE A 181 -23.41 2.38 8.82
C PHE A 181 -24.09 1.33 7.93
N LEU A 182 -23.37 0.27 7.54
CA LEU A 182 -23.96 -0.80 6.72
C LEU A 182 -25.00 -1.68 7.45
N SER A 183 -25.04 -1.65 8.78
CA SER A 183 -25.93 -2.52 9.56
C SER A 183 -27.33 -1.98 9.74
N ASP A 184 -27.51 -0.66 9.62
CA ASP A 184 -28.80 0.02 9.77
C ASP A 184 -29.14 0.88 8.54
N LEU A 185 -28.85 0.33 7.37
CA LEU A 185 -28.89 1.07 6.12
C LEU A 185 -30.29 0.98 5.50
N SER A 186 -30.93 2.13 5.27
CA SER A 186 -32.24 2.17 4.63
C SER A 186 -32.18 1.75 3.16
N GLU A 187 -33.31 1.36 2.56
CA GLU A 187 -33.34 1.01 1.12
C GLU A 187 -32.92 2.19 0.23
N GLU A 188 -33.27 3.42 0.63
CA GLU A 188 -32.87 4.65 -0.05
C GLU A 188 -31.35 4.86 0.04
N ASP A 189 -30.79 4.75 1.24
CA ASP A 189 -29.35 4.87 1.46
C ASP A 189 -28.58 3.79 0.69
N TYR A 190 -29.13 2.58 0.58
CA TYR A 190 -28.46 1.47 -0.10
C TYR A 190 -28.39 1.75 -1.59
N SER A 191 -29.50 2.23 -2.15
CA SER A 191 -29.59 2.64 -3.54
C SER A 191 -28.64 3.79 -3.85
N LEU A 192 -28.54 4.77 -2.94
CA LEU A 192 -27.62 5.89 -3.02
C LEU A 192 -26.15 5.43 -2.97
N LEU A 193 -25.80 4.60 -1.99
CA LEU A 193 -24.48 4.03 -1.81
C LEU A 193 -24.02 3.25 -3.04
N LYS A 194 -24.87 2.33 -3.52
CA LYS A 194 -24.59 1.57 -4.74
C LYS A 194 -24.33 2.50 -5.92
N LYS A 195 -25.17 3.52 -6.11
CA LYS A 195 -25.00 4.50 -7.19
C LYS A 195 -23.68 5.25 -7.06
N ILE A 196 -23.34 5.77 -5.88
CA ILE A 196 -22.11 6.53 -5.68
C ILE A 196 -20.89 5.62 -5.88
N ALA A 197 -20.88 4.43 -5.28
CA ALA A 197 -19.73 3.53 -5.34
C ALA A 197 -19.43 3.06 -6.76
N LEU A 198 -20.46 2.64 -7.52
CA LEU A 198 -20.31 2.20 -8.91
C LEU A 198 -19.91 3.32 -9.88
N ASN A 199 -20.23 4.58 -9.55
CA ASN A 199 -19.93 5.71 -10.43
C ASN A 199 -18.76 6.56 -9.95
N SER A 200 -18.10 6.19 -8.85
CA SER A 200 -16.93 6.90 -8.34
C SER A 200 -15.68 6.57 -9.17
N SER A 201 -14.76 7.53 -9.33
CA SER A 201 -13.46 7.24 -9.96
C SER A 201 -12.54 6.49 -9.01
N ARG A 202 -12.59 6.86 -7.73
CA ARG A 202 -11.82 6.24 -6.65
C ARG A 202 -12.64 6.30 -5.38
N LEU A 203 -12.59 5.25 -4.60
CA LEU A 203 -13.29 5.17 -3.33
C LEU A 203 -12.32 4.64 -2.27
N LEU A 204 -12.12 5.42 -1.22
CA LEU A 204 -11.46 5.00 -0.01
C LEU A 204 -12.48 4.92 1.11
N TRP A 205 -12.61 3.75 1.73
CA TRP A 205 -13.44 3.59 2.91
C TRP A 205 -12.59 3.53 4.18
N VAL A 206 -12.91 4.37 5.17
CA VAL A 206 -12.25 4.38 6.47
C VAL A 206 -13.23 3.84 7.52
N SER A 207 -12.84 2.77 8.20
CA SER A 207 -13.59 2.23 9.34
C SER A 207 -12.74 2.24 10.61
N ARG A 208 -13.37 2.37 11.77
CA ARG A 208 -12.72 2.30 13.09
C ARG A 208 -13.58 1.49 14.03
N GLY A 209 -13.03 0.44 14.61
CA GLY A 209 -13.69 -0.30 15.69
C GLY A 209 -13.44 -1.80 15.66
N THR A 210 -13.83 -2.44 16.75
CA THR A 210 -13.74 -3.89 16.96
C THR A 210 -15.07 -4.61 16.74
N ASP A 211 -16.15 -3.86 16.48
CA ASP A 211 -17.46 -4.44 16.17
C ASP A 211 -17.37 -5.24 14.85
N PRO A 212 -17.66 -6.55 14.85
CA PRO A 212 -17.73 -7.35 13.63
C PRO A 212 -18.64 -6.75 12.55
N ALA A 213 -19.69 -6.02 12.95
CA ALA A 213 -20.61 -5.34 12.04
C ALA A 213 -19.88 -4.32 11.14
N MET A 214 -18.87 -3.61 11.66
CA MET A 214 -18.07 -2.66 10.90
C MET A 214 -17.16 -3.32 9.85
N GLN A 215 -16.89 -4.62 10.00
CA GLN A 215 -16.11 -5.40 9.03
C GLN A 215 -16.94 -5.81 7.81
N THR A 216 -18.28 -5.72 7.86
CA THR A 216 -19.16 -6.03 6.72
C THR A 216 -18.83 -5.18 5.49
N THR A 217 -18.36 -3.95 5.72
CA THR A 217 -17.86 -3.03 4.71
C THR A 217 -16.77 -3.63 3.83
N ILE A 218 -15.83 -4.38 4.42
CA ILE A 218 -14.75 -5.01 3.64
C ILE A 218 -15.34 -6.03 2.65
N GLY A 219 -16.35 -6.79 3.10
CA GLY A 219 -17.09 -7.72 2.25
C GLY A 219 -17.81 -6.99 1.11
N TYR A 220 -18.49 -5.89 1.42
CA TYR A 220 -19.18 -5.05 0.44
C TYR A 220 -18.24 -4.48 -0.62
N LEU A 221 -17.11 -3.89 -0.20
CA LEU A 221 -16.12 -3.33 -1.12
C LEU A 221 -15.48 -4.38 -2.02
N ARG A 222 -15.26 -5.59 -1.50
CA ARG A 222 -14.76 -6.72 -2.30
C ARG A 222 -15.76 -7.12 -3.39
N VAL A 223 -17.06 -7.12 -3.07
CA VAL A 223 -18.10 -7.40 -4.08
C VAL A 223 -18.10 -6.30 -5.15
N LEU A 224 -18.06 -5.03 -4.75
CA LEU A 224 -18.02 -3.90 -5.70
C LEU A 224 -16.79 -3.94 -6.61
N GLN A 225 -15.61 -4.24 -6.07
CA GLN A 225 -14.38 -4.39 -6.84
C GLN A 225 -14.54 -5.48 -7.91
N ASN A 226 -15.14 -6.61 -7.55
CA ASN A 226 -15.36 -7.71 -8.47
C ASN A 226 -16.43 -7.40 -9.54
N GLU A 227 -17.45 -6.61 -9.22
CA GLU A 227 -18.47 -6.18 -10.18
C GLU A 227 -17.89 -5.20 -11.21
N ASN A 228 -17.02 -4.28 -10.78
CA ASN A 228 -16.41 -3.26 -11.64
C ASN A 228 -15.21 -3.78 -12.46
N ALA A 229 -14.63 -4.92 -12.10
CA ALA A 229 -13.51 -5.52 -12.84
C ALA A 229 -13.86 -5.87 -14.30
N SER A 230 -15.16 -5.98 -14.63
CA SER A 230 -15.65 -6.29 -15.99
C SER A 230 -15.41 -5.17 -17.00
N ASP A 231 -15.31 -3.91 -16.54
CA ASP A 231 -15.27 -2.70 -17.39
C ASP A 231 -13.86 -2.10 -17.52
N ASP A 232 -12.84 -2.78 -17.02
CA ASP A 232 -11.46 -2.28 -16.86
C ASP A 232 -10.71 -2.01 -18.19
N ASN A 233 -11.37 -2.25 -19.33
CA ASN A 233 -10.87 -1.79 -20.63
C ASN A 233 -11.15 -0.30 -20.92
N GLN A 234 -11.93 0.44 -20.11
CA GLN A 234 -12.26 1.84 -20.43
C GLN A 234 -11.92 2.94 -19.42
N GLN A 235 -11.69 2.70 -18.13
CA GLN A 235 -11.10 3.71 -17.23
C GLN A 235 -10.88 3.11 -15.83
N GLY A 236 -9.61 2.96 -15.43
CA GLY A 236 -9.19 2.31 -14.19
C GLY A 236 -9.64 3.02 -12.92
N GLY A 237 -10.85 2.71 -12.46
CA GLY A 237 -11.34 3.09 -11.16
C GLY A 237 -10.77 2.18 -10.08
N SER A 238 -10.22 2.76 -9.01
CA SER A 238 -9.63 1.99 -7.90
C SER A 238 -10.41 2.20 -6.61
N THR A 239 -10.92 1.11 -6.06
CA THR A 239 -11.55 1.08 -4.73
C THR A 239 -10.55 0.51 -3.74
N GLU A 240 -10.35 1.16 -2.61
CA GLU A 240 -9.47 0.72 -1.52
C GLU A 240 -10.21 0.82 -0.17
N SER A 241 -9.89 -0.06 0.78
CA SER A 241 -10.44 -0.02 2.14
C SER A 241 -9.31 0.07 3.15
N VAL A 242 -9.46 0.93 4.15
CA VAL A 242 -8.52 1.07 5.26
C VAL A 242 -9.28 0.89 6.58
N THR A 243 -8.86 -0.09 7.36
CA THR A 243 -9.40 -0.37 8.69
C THR A 243 -8.43 0.15 9.74
N LEU A 244 -8.90 1.07 10.60
CA LEU A 244 -8.18 1.54 11.77
C LEU A 244 -8.50 0.61 12.95
N ARG A 245 -7.55 -0.22 13.36
CA ARG A 245 -7.67 -1.08 14.56
C ARG A 245 -6.89 -0.45 15.72
N ASP A 246 -7.47 -0.53 16.92
CA ASP A 246 -6.88 -0.18 18.22
C ASP A 246 -5.90 1.01 18.22
N LEU A 247 -6.40 2.16 17.76
CA LEU A 247 -5.74 3.43 18.00
C LEU A 247 -5.98 3.82 19.47
N GLY A 248 -4.96 3.67 20.32
CA GLY A 248 -4.85 4.51 21.53
C GLY A 248 -4.74 6.00 21.15
N ASP A 249 -4.03 6.83 21.93
CA ASP A 249 -3.76 8.25 21.58
C ASP A 249 -2.93 8.44 20.27
N SER A 250 -2.83 7.43 19.42
CA SER A 250 -2.11 7.43 18.15
C SER A 250 -2.84 8.25 17.08
N ALA A 251 -2.08 9.16 16.46
CA ALA A 251 -2.55 9.99 15.36
C ALA A 251 -2.69 9.16 14.07
N LEU A 252 -3.71 9.45 13.26
CA LEU A 252 -3.71 9.07 11.85
C LEU A 252 -2.45 9.67 11.20
N ILE A 253 -1.48 8.86 10.80
CA ILE A 253 -0.27 9.35 10.12
C ILE A 253 -0.50 9.26 8.61
N LEU A 254 -0.60 10.43 7.97
CA LEU A 254 -0.59 10.54 6.53
C LEU A 254 0.84 10.86 6.14
N HIS A 255 1.56 9.90 5.57
CA HIS A 255 2.90 10.12 5.09
C HIS A 255 2.85 10.94 3.79
N HIS A 256 3.54 12.08 3.80
CA HIS A 256 3.74 12.93 2.63
C HIS A 256 5.21 12.86 2.23
N ASN A 257 5.49 12.30 1.06
CA ASN A 257 6.84 12.34 0.51
C ASN A 257 7.02 13.63 -0.30
N SER A 258 7.63 14.66 0.30
CA SER A 258 7.88 15.94 -0.36
C SER A 258 9.24 15.96 -1.05
N ASN A 259 9.38 15.24 -2.16
CA ASN A 259 10.43 15.56 -3.12
C ASN A 259 9.82 15.84 -4.50
N LYS A 260 10.39 16.84 -5.16
CA LYS A 260 9.73 17.68 -6.17
C LYS A 260 9.15 16.89 -7.35
N GLN A 261 7.82 16.66 -7.38
CA GLN A 261 6.88 16.96 -8.49
C GLN A 261 5.60 16.09 -8.52
N THR A 262 5.46 15.05 -7.71
CA THR A 262 4.26 14.16 -7.74
C THR A 262 3.77 13.81 -6.34
N LYS A 263 2.44 13.64 -6.21
CA LYS A 263 1.74 13.57 -4.91
C LYS A 263 0.83 12.35 -4.87
N SER A 264 1.23 11.35 -4.11
CA SER A 264 0.46 10.16 -3.76
C SER A 264 0.28 10.13 -2.23
N PHE A 265 -0.77 9.45 -1.74
CA PHE A 265 -1.07 9.34 -0.31
C PHE A 265 -1.26 7.88 0.09
N TRP A 266 -0.83 7.53 1.30
CA TRP A 266 -1.06 6.21 1.91
C TRP A 266 -1.35 6.38 3.40
N LEU A 267 -2.09 5.41 3.94
CA LEU A 267 -2.47 5.33 5.34
C LEU A 267 -1.73 4.15 5.98
N THR A 268 -0.96 4.40 7.04
CA THR A 268 -0.29 3.37 7.82
C THR A 268 -0.70 3.49 9.28
N VAL A 269 -0.87 2.34 9.93
CA VAL A 269 -1.16 2.22 11.37
C VAL A 269 0.02 1.44 11.97
N GLU A 270 0.61 1.96 13.04
CA GLU A 270 1.83 1.43 13.66
C GLU A 270 1.49 0.75 14.99
N GLU A 271 1.90 -0.50 15.18
CA GLU A 271 1.81 -1.25 16.43
C GLU A 271 3.19 -1.76 16.83
N SER A 272 3.49 -1.77 18.14
CA SER A 272 4.78 -2.22 18.69
C SER A 272 4.64 -3.51 19.49
N GLN A 273 5.48 -4.52 19.23
CA GLN A 273 6.32 -5.25 20.22
C GLN A 273 6.99 -6.53 19.66
N GLN A 274 8.00 -6.99 20.41
CA GLN A 274 9.25 -7.68 20.01
C GLN A 274 9.26 -9.18 20.38
N SER A 275 9.99 -10.04 19.63
CA SER A 275 10.41 -11.38 20.11
C SER A 275 11.69 -11.91 19.43
N ASP A 276 12.44 -12.75 20.15
CA ASP A 276 13.77 -13.30 19.79
C ASP A 276 13.70 -14.77 19.29
N LEU A 277 14.64 -15.16 18.42
CA LEU A 277 14.87 -16.54 17.92
C LEU A 277 16.29 -17.06 18.24
N ALA A 278 16.48 -18.40 18.22
CA ALA A 278 17.62 -19.15 18.79
C ALA A 278 18.76 -19.56 17.80
N GLU A 279 19.85 -20.13 18.34
CA GLU A 279 21.24 -20.12 17.82
C GLU A 279 21.70 -21.19 16.79
N ASP A 280 20.85 -22.09 16.27
CA ASP A 280 21.33 -23.26 15.48
C ASP A 280 20.90 -23.27 13.99
N GLU A 281 21.13 -22.19 13.23
CA GLU A 281 20.83 -22.12 11.78
C GLU A 281 22.06 -21.99 10.88
N VAL A 282 22.05 -22.70 9.74
CA VAL A 282 23.05 -22.59 8.67
C VAL A 282 22.54 -21.58 7.64
N GLU A 283 23.26 -20.48 7.46
CA GLU A 283 22.89 -19.35 6.61
C GLU A 283 23.24 -19.62 5.13
N VAL A 284 22.21 -19.71 4.28
CA VAL A 284 22.35 -19.69 2.81
C VAL A 284 22.07 -18.27 2.35
N GLN A 285 23.09 -17.57 1.82
CA GLN A 285 22.95 -16.19 1.32
C GLN A 285 22.15 -16.17 0.01
N VAL A 286 20.83 -16.09 0.12
CA VAL A 286 19.93 -15.76 -0.99
C VAL A 286 19.72 -14.24 -0.95
N LYS A 287 20.42 -13.53 -1.83
CA LYS A 287 20.35 -12.06 -1.84
C LYS A 287 18.95 -11.54 -2.19
N ALA A 288 18.27 -12.18 -3.15
CA ALA A 288 16.98 -11.74 -3.68
C ALA A 288 16.10 -12.91 -4.12
N ILE A 289 14.78 -12.82 -3.90
CA ILE A 289 13.76 -13.71 -4.46
C ILE A 289 12.73 -12.84 -5.20
N GLY A 290 12.58 -13.04 -6.51
CA GLY A 290 11.55 -12.39 -7.32
C GLY A 290 10.37 -13.33 -7.56
N ILE A 291 9.15 -12.86 -7.31
CA ILE A 291 7.90 -13.57 -7.60
C ILE A 291 7.21 -12.85 -8.76
N LYS A 292 6.81 -13.63 -9.76
CA LYS A 292 6.05 -13.20 -10.94
C LYS A 292 4.58 -13.57 -10.82
#